data_AF-A0A3A9SS64-F1
#
_entry.id   AF-A0A3A9SS64-F1
#
_cell.length_a   1.000
_cell.length_b   1.000
_cell.length_c   1.000
_cell.angle_alpha   90.00
_cell.angle_beta   90.00
_cell.angle_gamma   90.00
#
_symmetry.space_group_name_H-M   'P 1'
#
loop_
_entity.id
_entity.type
_entity.pdbx_description
1 polymer ?
#
loop_
_entity_poly.entity_id
_entity_poly.type
_entity_poly.pdbx_seq_one_letter_code
_entity_poly.pdbx_strand_id
1 'polypeptide(L)'
;MGLFDIFGGKKNEALAEQEREQALAAQKEQALEEVKAAHEGLEWPVIGRLNPVNIKGAEDSVMKETVSEDRKDAVGEMIYEEEISPDSLKFLSSQELLFLLTALEKFHKHSPLPGFEANHRKVYNVVLDRIRDAEYLYVLYDLATGYPFIDHGFGCIYFEKELAEEAAALFAKQYRKLAVKECLVEDKQNHNKVGFFDFLYYIGIENLIIDNGAYRARFKRNEIVAAPGDWGGDKKMMPSNPALNFAMMDCLAERKWPVNYEKRDEVIKAKEMRMFTLMRNGRFILPMKHEGPAEVMEDGRIKIGKDSKIEFLILKTPDGKQFLPVYTDGFEFAKVNKGKEWNAGVFRFQDLIRFVGDRDGVTFNPDGHRIIMNKQQLMVIEAAAQQADALKAKKS
;
A
#
# COMPACT_ATOMS: atom_id res chain seq x y z
N MET A 1 -64.93 16.35 -47.69
CA MET A 1 -63.48 16.53 -47.92
C MET A 1 -62.87 16.96 -46.60
N GLY A 2 -62.00 16.24 -45.90
CA GLY A 2 -61.41 14.92 -46.08
C GLY A 2 -60.65 14.61 -44.78
N LEU A 3 -60.87 13.41 -44.24
CA LEU A 3 -60.33 12.85 -42.98
C LEU A 3 -58.83 12.47 -43.07
N PHE A 4 -57.99 13.28 -43.71
CA PHE A 4 -56.63 12.87 -44.13
C PHE A 4 -55.44 13.64 -43.52
N ASP A 5 -55.64 14.48 -42.52
CA ASP A 5 -54.54 15.35 -42.02
C ASP A 5 -53.93 14.94 -40.66
N ILE A 6 -54.46 13.89 -40.01
CA ILE A 6 -53.98 13.43 -38.70
C ILE A 6 -52.83 12.40 -38.85
N PHE A 7 -52.69 11.77 -40.01
CA PHE A 7 -51.64 10.77 -40.29
C PHE A 7 -50.38 11.35 -40.97
N GLY A 8 -50.45 12.56 -41.56
CA GLY A 8 -49.32 13.21 -42.23
C GLY A 8 -48.34 13.88 -41.26
N GLY A 9 -48.84 14.51 -40.19
CA GLY A 9 -48.01 15.16 -39.16
C GLY A 9 -47.09 14.19 -38.42
N LYS A 10 -47.60 13.02 -38.00
CA LYS A 10 -46.81 11.98 -37.33
C LYS A 10 -45.72 11.38 -38.23
N LYS A 11 -45.97 11.28 -39.54
CA LYS A 11 -45.00 10.76 -40.50
C LYS A 11 -43.88 11.76 -40.79
N ASN A 12 -44.21 13.06 -40.82
CA ASN A 12 -43.23 14.13 -40.97
C ASN A 12 -42.40 14.35 -39.69
N GLU A 13 -43.00 14.19 -38.50
CA GLU A 13 -42.27 14.21 -37.23
C GLU A 13 -41.28 13.03 -37.14
N ALA A 14 -41.71 11.82 -37.50
CA ALA A 14 -40.83 10.65 -37.52
C ALA A 14 -39.69 10.78 -38.56
N LEU A 15 -39.95 11.36 -39.74
CA LEU A 15 -38.91 11.65 -40.74
C LEU A 15 -37.93 12.71 -40.23
N ALA A 16 -38.42 13.79 -39.62
CA ALA A 16 -37.58 14.84 -39.06
C ALA A 16 -36.76 14.34 -37.85
N GLU A 17 -37.31 13.43 -37.05
CA GLU A 17 -36.60 12.74 -35.97
C GLU A 17 -35.49 11.84 -36.52
N GLN A 18 -35.80 11.05 -37.56
CA GLN A 18 -34.82 10.21 -38.24
C GLN A 18 -33.69 11.02 -38.91
N GLU A 19 -34.01 12.15 -39.55
CA GLU A 19 -33.02 13.07 -40.14
C GLU A 19 -32.13 13.70 -39.05
N ARG A 20 -32.69 14.05 -37.89
CA ARG A 20 -31.92 14.56 -36.74
C ARG A 20 -31.01 13.49 -36.15
N GLU A 21 -31.49 12.26 -36.01
CA GLU A 21 -30.68 11.13 -35.54
C GLU A 21 -29.50 10.85 -36.50
N GLN A 22 -29.75 10.87 -37.81
CA GLN A 22 -28.70 10.72 -38.82
C GLN A 22 -27.68 11.86 -38.80
N ALA A 23 -28.15 13.11 -38.69
CA ALA A 23 -27.26 14.26 -38.57
C ALA A 23 -26.41 14.21 -37.29
N LEU A 24 -27.01 13.79 -36.18
CA LEU A 24 -26.30 13.58 -34.91
C LEU A 24 -25.26 12.46 -35.03
N ALA A 25 -25.61 11.34 -35.67
CA ALA A 25 -24.69 10.23 -35.91
C ALA A 25 -23.50 10.65 -36.78
N ALA A 26 -23.75 11.37 -37.88
CA ALA A 26 -22.70 11.90 -38.75
C ALA A 26 -21.79 12.89 -38.03
N GLN A 27 -22.36 13.76 -37.17
CA GLN A 27 -21.57 14.68 -36.35
C GLN A 27 -20.68 13.94 -35.34
N LYS A 28 -21.21 12.88 -34.71
CA LYS A 28 -20.43 12.02 -33.80
C LYS A 28 -19.31 11.29 -34.52
N GLU A 29 -19.56 10.79 -35.72
CA GLU A 29 -18.56 10.12 -36.55
C GLU A 29 -17.43 11.07 -36.96
N GLN A 30 -17.76 12.29 -37.41
CA GLN A 30 -16.75 13.32 -37.72
C GLN A 30 -15.91 13.70 -36.50
N ALA A 31 -16.55 13.90 -35.34
CA ALA A 31 -15.84 14.20 -34.11
C ALA A 31 -14.91 13.05 -33.68
N LEU A 32 -15.34 11.81 -33.87
CA LEU A 32 -14.52 10.62 -33.60
C LEU A 32 -13.30 10.54 -34.55
N GLU A 33 -13.48 10.82 -35.84
CA GLU A 33 -12.39 10.87 -36.81
C GLU A 33 -11.36 11.96 -36.45
N GLU A 34 -11.81 13.15 -36.05
CA GLU A 34 -10.93 14.24 -35.59
C GLU A 34 -10.12 13.84 -34.37
N VAL A 35 -10.75 13.16 -33.39
CA VAL A 35 -10.05 12.66 -32.21
C VAL A 35 -9.02 11.59 -32.60
N LYS A 36 -9.36 10.63 -33.47
CA LYS A 36 -8.42 9.61 -33.94
C LYS A 36 -7.25 10.21 -34.72
N ALA A 37 -7.51 11.19 -35.58
CA ALA A 37 -6.49 11.94 -36.30
C ALA A 37 -5.54 12.69 -35.35
N ALA A 38 -6.06 13.22 -34.24
CA ALA A 38 -5.25 13.90 -33.22
C ALA A 38 -4.29 12.95 -32.47
N HIS A 39 -4.50 11.64 -32.55
CA HIS A 39 -3.60 10.62 -31.99
C HIS A 39 -2.85 9.84 -33.07
N GLU A 40 -2.90 10.27 -34.33
CA GLU A 40 -2.20 9.61 -35.43
C GLU A 40 -0.68 9.56 -35.16
N GLY A 41 -0.07 8.38 -35.32
CA GLY A 41 1.35 8.15 -35.02
C GLY A 41 1.68 7.94 -33.54
N LEU A 42 0.68 7.96 -32.64
CA LEU A 42 0.87 7.59 -31.24
C LEU A 42 0.81 6.06 -31.09
N GLU A 43 1.87 5.46 -30.58
CA GLU A 43 1.91 4.02 -30.34
C GLU A 43 1.16 3.64 -29.04
N TRP A 44 0.72 2.39 -28.94
CA TRP A 44 0.17 1.86 -27.69
C TRP A 44 1.18 1.94 -26.54
N PRO A 45 0.72 2.02 -25.28
CA PRO A 45 1.60 1.87 -24.13
C PRO A 45 2.38 0.54 -24.18
N VAL A 46 3.68 0.61 -23.96
CA VAL A 46 4.55 -0.55 -23.75
C VAL A 46 4.99 -0.60 -22.31
N ILE A 47 5.41 -1.78 -21.85
CA ILE A 47 5.91 -1.97 -20.50
C ILE A 47 7.14 -1.10 -20.26
N GLY A 48 7.05 -0.25 -19.24
CA GLY A 48 8.17 0.58 -18.79
C GLY A 48 9.13 -0.18 -17.86
N ARG A 49 10.28 0.42 -17.58
CA ARG A 49 11.18 -0.10 -16.53
C ARG A 49 10.47 -0.11 -15.18
N LEU A 50 10.60 -1.24 -14.46
CA LEU A 50 10.02 -1.43 -13.13
C LEU A 50 10.50 -0.37 -12.14
N ASN A 51 11.80 -0.05 -12.15
CA ASN A 51 12.41 0.96 -11.29
C ASN A 51 13.42 1.82 -12.09
N PRO A 52 13.37 3.17 -12.01
CA PRO A 52 14.26 4.07 -12.75
C PRO A 52 15.72 4.07 -12.30
N VAL A 53 16.09 3.37 -11.22
CA VAL A 53 17.48 3.34 -10.74
C VAL A 53 18.37 2.59 -11.73
N ASN A 54 19.28 3.32 -12.37
CA ASN A 54 20.27 2.75 -13.29
C ASN A 54 21.31 1.94 -12.51
N ILE A 55 21.25 0.62 -12.65
CA ILE A 55 22.28 -0.30 -12.15
C ILE A 55 22.97 -0.92 -13.35
N LYS A 56 24.30 -0.83 -13.37
CA LYS A 56 25.14 -1.33 -14.47
C LYS A 56 24.83 -2.80 -14.75
N GLY A 57 24.37 -3.11 -15.96
CA GLY A 57 23.98 -4.47 -16.38
C GLY A 57 22.52 -4.87 -16.13
N ALA A 58 21.69 -3.98 -15.55
CA ALA A 58 20.24 -4.16 -15.41
C ALA A 58 19.43 -3.16 -16.27
N GLU A 59 20.10 -2.43 -17.17
CA GLU A 59 19.54 -1.31 -17.94
C GLU A 59 18.37 -1.72 -18.83
N ASP A 60 18.38 -2.92 -19.41
CA ASP A 60 17.32 -3.42 -20.31
C ASP A 60 16.43 -4.49 -19.65
N SER A 61 16.43 -4.55 -18.32
CA SER A 61 15.63 -5.54 -17.58
C SER A 61 14.18 -5.08 -17.46
N VAL A 62 13.42 -5.34 -18.53
CA VAL A 62 11.97 -5.11 -18.60
C VAL A 62 11.23 -6.43 -18.45
N MET A 63 10.00 -6.38 -17.94
CA MET A 63 9.11 -7.54 -17.98
C MET A 63 8.73 -7.85 -19.44
N LYS A 64 8.36 -9.10 -19.72
CA LYS A 64 7.86 -9.48 -21.05
C LYS A 64 6.50 -8.86 -21.28
N GLU A 65 6.21 -8.53 -22.55
CA GLU A 65 4.88 -8.05 -22.94
C GLU A 65 3.79 -9.05 -22.55
N THR A 66 2.77 -8.57 -21.83
CA THR A 66 1.67 -9.38 -21.30
C THR A 66 0.39 -9.24 -22.11
N VAL A 67 0.29 -8.20 -22.95
CA VAL A 67 -0.81 -7.99 -23.89
C VAL A 67 -0.25 -8.01 -25.31
N SER A 68 -0.65 -9.00 -26.13
CA SER A 68 -0.19 -9.08 -27.52
C SER A 68 -0.64 -7.86 -28.35
N GLU A 69 0.11 -7.48 -29.38
CA GLU A 69 -0.22 -6.34 -30.25
C GLU A 69 -1.67 -6.40 -30.80
N ASP A 70 -2.12 -7.54 -31.31
CA ASP A 70 -3.50 -7.72 -31.78
C ASP A 70 -4.57 -7.42 -30.70
N ARG A 71 -4.23 -7.70 -29.44
CA ARG A 71 -5.11 -7.40 -28.29
C ARG A 71 -5.00 -5.96 -27.86
N LYS A 72 -3.82 -5.33 -27.98
CA LYS A 72 -3.66 -3.89 -27.78
C LYS A 72 -4.47 -3.10 -28.79
N ASP A 73 -4.48 -3.51 -30.05
CA ASP A 73 -5.32 -2.88 -31.08
C ASP A 73 -6.81 -3.04 -30.75
N ALA A 74 -7.25 -4.27 -30.44
CA ALA A 74 -8.66 -4.53 -30.14
C ALA A 74 -9.17 -3.81 -28.87
N VAL A 75 -8.39 -3.84 -27.79
CA VAL A 75 -8.77 -3.22 -26.50
C VAL A 75 -8.50 -1.72 -26.50
N GLY A 76 -7.45 -1.29 -27.19
CA GLY A 76 -7.03 0.10 -27.28
C GLY A 76 -8.07 0.97 -27.99
N GLU A 77 -8.77 0.45 -28.99
CA GLU A 77 -9.86 1.17 -29.66
C GLU A 77 -10.98 1.63 -28.70
N MET A 78 -11.15 0.94 -27.56
CA MET A 78 -12.16 1.30 -26.55
C MET A 78 -11.93 2.69 -25.93
N ILE A 79 -10.72 3.25 -26.01
CA ILE A 79 -10.43 4.59 -25.47
C ILE A 79 -11.20 5.70 -26.20
N TYR A 80 -11.64 5.44 -27.42
CA TYR A 80 -12.38 6.38 -28.26
C TYR A 80 -13.89 6.27 -28.08
N GLU A 81 -14.38 5.29 -27.32
CA GLU A 81 -15.81 5.17 -27.01
C GLU A 81 -16.25 6.34 -26.12
N GLU A 82 -17.32 7.05 -26.50
CA GLU A 82 -17.93 8.08 -25.65
C GLU A 82 -18.36 7.49 -24.30
N GLU A 83 -18.83 6.24 -24.32
CA GLU A 83 -19.20 5.49 -23.13
C GLU A 83 -18.82 4.01 -23.24
N ILE A 84 -17.83 3.58 -22.44
CA ILE A 84 -17.44 2.18 -22.37
C ILE A 84 -18.51 1.37 -21.64
N SER A 85 -18.94 0.27 -22.27
CA SER A 85 -19.90 -0.68 -21.69
C SER A 85 -19.31 -1.42 -20.49
N PRO A 86 -20.00 -1.48 -19.34
CA PRO A 86 -19.57 -2.29 -18.21
C PRO A 86 -19.46 -3.79 -18.55
N ASP A 87 -20.27 -4.28 -19.49
CA ASP A 87 -20.24 -5.69 -19.89
C ASP A 87 -19.02 -6.03 -20.74
N SER A 88 -18.52 -5.12 -21.57
CA SER A 88 -17.28 -5.36 -22.34
C SER A 88 -16.08 -5.49 -21.41
N LEU A 89 -16.01 -4.69 -20.33
CA LEU A 89 -14.95 -4.74 -19.33
C LEU A 89 -14.87 -6.06 -18.55
N LYS A 90 -15.98 -6.80 -18.43
CA LYS A 90 -16.00 -8.11 -17.75
C LYS A 90 -15.21 -9.17 -18.51
N PHE A 91 -15.14 -9.08 -19.84
CA PHE A 91 -14.44 -10.04 -20.69
C PHE A 91 -12.94 -9.78 -20.81
N LEU A 92 -12.47 -8.59 -20.38
CA LEU A 92 -11.06 -8.25 -20.45
C LEU A 92 -10.26 -9.01 -19.39
N SER A 93 -9.04 -9.41 -19.71
CA SER A 93 -8.11 -9.92 -18.69
C SER A 93 -7.67 -8.81 -17.73
N SER A 94 -7.09 -9.17 -16.57
CA SER A 94 -6.58 -8.15 -15.65
C SER A 94 -5.44 -7.33 -16.27
N GLN A 95 -4.67 -7.94 -17.19
CA GLN A 95 -3.66 -7.23 -18.00
C GLN A 95 -4.31 -6.21 -18.93
N GLU A 96 -5.35 -6.61 -19.64
CA GLU A 96 -6.04 -5.76 -20.61
C GLU A 96 -6.73 -4.57 -19.95
N LEU A 97 -7.28 -4.74 -18.73
CA LEU A 97 -7.82 -3.62 -17.96
C LEU A 97 -6.75 -2.62 -17.54
N LEU A 98 -5.59 -3.10 -17.07
CA LEU A 98 -4.48 -2.22 -16.68
C LEU A 98 -3.84 -1.54 -17.89
N PHE A 99 -3.76 -2.25 -19.02
CA PHE A 99 -3.39 -1.69 -20.31
C PHE A 99 -4.36 -0.58 -20.72
N LEU A 100 -5.66 -0.83 -20.67
CA LEU A 100 -6.70 0.12 -21.05
C LEU A 100 -6.65 1.38 -20.17
N LEU A 101 -6.47 1.25 -18.86
CA LEU A 101 -6.24 2.39 -17.96
C LEU A 101 -5.00 3.20 -18.37
N THR A 102 -3.89 2.50 -18.65
CA THR A 102 -2.65 3.15 -19.07
C THR A 102 -2.81 3.86 -20.42
N ALA A 103 -3.56 3.26 -21.35
CA ALA A 103 -3.85 3.82 -22.66
C ALA A 103 -4.73 5.07 -22.55
N LEU A 104 -5.82 5.01 -21.78
CA LEU A 104 -6.69 6.15 -21.48
C LEU A 104 -5.86 7.33 -20.96
N GLU A 105 -5.00 7.12 -19.96
CA GLU A 105 -4.16 8.16 -19.38
C GLU A 105 -3.13 8.73 -20.38
N LYS A 106 -2.46 7.85 -21.15
CA LYS A 106 -1.44 8.24 -22.13
C LYS A 106 -2.05 9.08 -23.26
N PHE A 107 -3.16 8.64 -23.82
CA PHE A 107 -3.80 9.27 -24.97
C PHE A 107 -4.52 10.56 -24.57
N HIS A 108 -5.25 10.56 -23.45
CA HIS A 108 -5.90 11.78 -22.95
C HIS A 108 -4.89 12.89 -22.63
N LYS A 109 -3.71 12.53 -22.09
CA LYS A 109 -2.62 13.48 -21.85
C LYS A 109 -2.07 14.09 -23.15
N HIS A 110 -2.10 13.35 -24.25
CA HIS A 110 -1.66 13.83 -25.55
C HIS A 110 -2.72 14.75 -26.19
N SER A 111 -3.96 14.27 -26.26
CA SER A 111 -5.11 15.03 -26.76
C SER A 111 -6.39 14.51 -26.08
N PRO A 112 -7.37 15.37 -25.73
CA PRO A 112 -8.56 14.97 -24.97
C PRO A 112 -9.35 13.83 -25.62
N LEU A 113 -9.57 12.77 -24.86
CA LEU A 113 -10.47 11.66 -25.21
C LEU A 113 -11.93 11.95 -24.82
N PRO A 114 -12.92 11.45 -25.59
CA PRO A 114 -14.33 11.55 -25.25
C PRO A 114 -14.64 10.74 -23.99
N GLY A 115 -15.48 11.28 -23.11
CA GLY A 115 -15.94 10.56 -21.91
C GLY A 115 -14.84 10.15 -20.92
N PHE A 116 -13.61 10.67 -21.05
CA PHE A 116 -12.41 10.19 -20.33
C PHE A 116 -12.64 9.97 -18.83
N GLU A 117 -13.12 10.97 -18.10
CA GLU A 117 -13.29 10.87 -16.64
C GLU A 117 -14.26 9.74 -16.23
N ALA A 118 -15.37 9.60 -16.98
CA ALA A 118 -16.36 8.56 -16.72
C ALA A 118 -15.82 7.17 -17.07
N ASN A 119 -15.17 7.05 -18.23
CA ASN A 119 -14.60 5.80 -18.72
C ASN A 119 -13.42 5.34 -17.86
N HIS A 120 -12.48 6.24 -17.53
CA HIS A 120 -11.36 5.97 -16.63
C HIS A 120 -11.86 5.46 -15.28
N ARG A 121 -12.84 6.14 -14.67
CA ARG A 121 -13.45 5.70 -13.42
C ARG A 121 -14.13 4.33 -13.53
N LYS A 122 -14.83 4.05 -14.63
CA LYS A 122 -15.45 2.73 -14.87
C LYS A 122 -14.40 1.62 -14.91
N VAL A 123 -13.36 1.77 -15.73
CA VAL A 123 -12.28 0.78 -15.85
C VAL A 123 -11.56 0.61 -14.51
N TYR A 124 -11.27 1.72 -13.83
CA TYR A 124 -10.62 1.73 -12.51
C TYR A 124 -11.44 0.98 -11.46
N ASN A 125 -12.75 1.22 -11.39
CA ASN A 125 -13.63 0.51 -10.47
C ASN A 125 -13.65 -1.00 -10.76
N VAL A 126 -13.67 -1.44 -12.03
CA VAL A 126 -13.60 -2.86 -12.37
C VAL A 126 -12.28 -3.48 -11.88
N VAL A 127 -11.16 -2.74 -11.95
CA VAL A 127 -9.89 -3.19 -11.37
C VAL A 127 -9.98 -3.31 -9.85
N LEU A 128 -10.55 -2.32 -9.15
CA LEU A 128 -10.74 -2.37 -7.70
C LEU A 128 -11.64 -3.54 -7.28
N ASP A 129 -12.73 -3.80 -8.02
CA ASP A 129 -13.63 -4.90 -7.74
C ASP A 129 -12.91 -6.25 -7.92
N ARG A 130 -12.06 -6.41 -8.95
CA ARG A 130 -11.21 -7.61 -9.09
C ARG A 130 -10.23 -7.79 -7.94
N ILE A 131 -9.67 -6.71 -7.41
CA ILE A 131 -8.78 -6.76 -6.24
C ILE A 131 -9.57 -7.21 -5.01
N ARG A 132 -10.79 -6.69 -4.83
CA ARG A 132 -11.66 -7.04 -3.70
C ARG A 132 -12.14 -8.49 -3.77
N ASP A 133 -12.49 -8.95 -4.97
CA ASP A 133 -13.08 -10.28 -5.19
C ASP A 133 -12.03 -11.39 -5.31
N ALA A 134 -10.75 -11.04 -5.48
CA ALA A 134 -9.66 -12.00 -5.53
C ALA A 134 -9.61 -12.85 -4.25
N GLU A 135 -9.42 -14.16 -4.39
CA GLU A 135 -9.20 -15.03 -3.23
C GLU A 135 -7.79 -14.83 -2.67
N TYR A 136 -6.81 -14.79 -3.56
CA TYR A 136 -5.40 -14.56 -3.24
C TYR A 136 -4.83 -13.43 -4.09
N LEU A 137 -3.91 -12.69 -3.49
CA LEU A 137 -3.02 -11.77 -4.18
C LEU A 137 -1.58 -12.15 -3.86
N TYR A 138 -0.69 -11.92 -4.82
CA TYR A 138 0.73 -12.20 -4.67
C TYR A 138 1.46 -10.91 -4.32
N VAL A 139 2.24 -10.94 -3.24
CA VAL A 139 2.85 -9.75 -2.65
C VAL A 139 4.35 -9.96 -2.56
N LEU A 140 5.13 -8.96 -2.97
CA LEU A 140 6.58 -9.00 -2.77
C LEU A 140 6.89 -8.71 -1.30
N TYR A 141 7.60 -9.62 -0.65
CA TYR A 141 8.10 -9.46 0.71
C TYR A 141 9.61 -9.22 0.68
N ASP A 142 10.08 -8.23 1.42
CA ASP A 142 11.51 -8.02 1.63
C ASP A 142 12.03 -9.04 2.65
N LEU A 143 12.88 -9.96 2.22
CA LEU A 143 13.48 -10.98 3.08
C LEU A 143 14.33 -10.37 4.21
N ALA A 144 14.77 -9.13 4.05
CA ALA A 144 15.56 -8.44 5.04
C ALA A 144 14.71 -7.90 6.21
N THR A 145 13.42 -7.64 5.99
CA THR A 145 12.50 -7.11 7.02
C THR A 145 11.44 -8.13 7.45
N GLY A 146 11.06 -9.07 6.58
CA GLY A 146 9.98 -10.02 6.79
C GLY A 146 8.58 -9.44 6.52
N TYR A 147 8.49 -8.26 5.92
CA TYR A 147 7.25 -7.54 5.61
C TYR A 147 7.10 -7.25 4.12
N PRO A 148 5.92 -6.81 3.65
CA PRO A 148 5.76 -6.36 2.27
C PRO A 148 6.82 -5.33 1.88
N PHE A 149 7.40 -5.52 0.71
CA PHE A 149 8.37 -4.61 0.12
C PHE A 149 7.68 -3.29 -0.27
N ILE A 150 8.35 -2.19 0.04
CA ILE A 150 7.89 -0.83 -0.26
C ILE A 150 8.79 -0.26 -1.34
N ASP A 151 8.20 0.02 -2.51
CA ASP A 151 8.87 0.70 -3.60
C ASP A 151 8.30 2.13 -3.75
N HIS A 152 9.14 3.14 -3.55
CA HIS A 152 8.76 4.56 -3.61
C HIS A 152 7.48 4.92 -2.82
N GLY A 153 7.25 4.24 -1.71
CA GLY A 153 6.09 4.45 -0.83
C GLY A 153 4.85 3.62 -1.16
N PHE A 154 4.94 2.70 -2.14
CA PHE A 154 3.87 1.79 -2.54
C PHE A 154 4.21 0.35 -2.18
N GLY A 155 3.25 -0.39 -1.64
CA GLY A 155 3.33 -1.85 -1.56
C GLY A 155 3.01 -2.49 -2.91
N CYS A 156 3.85 -3.43 -3.35
CA CYS A 156 3.70 -4.10 -4.66
C CYS A 156 2.84 -5.36 -4.54
N ILE A 157 1.71 -5.40 -5.24
CA ILE A 157 0.82 -6.56 -5.31
C ILE A 157 0.57 -6.98 -6.76
N TYR A 158 0.27 -8.26 -6.97
CA TYR A 158 0.14 -8.90 -8.27
C TYR A 158 -1.06 -9.85 -8.27
N PHE A 159 -1.74 -9.97 -9.41
CA PHE A 159 -2.83 -10.94 -9.59
C PHE A 159 -2.29 -12.37 -9.84
N GLU A 160 -1.14 -12.47 -10.49
CA GLU A 160 -0.55 -13.75 -10.92
C GLU A 160 0.81 -13.98 -10.26
N LYS A 161 1.06 -15.23 -9.86
CA LYS A 161 2.26 -15.61 -9.12
C LYS A 161 3.51 -15.50 -9.98
N GLU A 162 3.42 -15.98 -11.21
CA GLU A 162 4.52 -16.03 -12.18
C GLU A 162 5.04 -14.61 -12.46
N LEU A 163 4.14 -13.64 -12.56
CA LEU A 163 4.49 -12.23 -12.80
C LEU A 163 5.12 -11.59 -11.56
N ALA A 164 4.64 -11.93 -10.37
CA ALA A 164 5.29 -11.52 -9.13
C ALA A 164 6.71 -12.10 -9.03
N GLU A 165 6.92 -13.35 -9.46
CA GLU A 165 8.24 -14.00 -9.47
C GLU A 165 9.18 -13.38 -10.50
N GLU A 166 8.70 -13.06 -11.70
CA GLU A 166 9.47 -12.32 -12.70
C GLU A 166 9.84 -10.92 -12.18
N ALA A 167 8.90 -10.19 -11.56
CA ALA A 167 9.18 -8.89 -10.94
C ALA A 167 10.21 -9.00 -9.81
N ALA A 168 10.11 -10.01 -8.94
CA ALA A 168 11.09 -10.29 -7.91
C ALA A 168 12.48 -10.56 -8.52
N ALA A 169 12.56 -11.29 -9.63
CA ALA A 169 13.81 -11.55 -10.34
C ALA A 169 14.42 -10.27 -10.96
N LEU A 170 13.60 -9.34 -11.46
CA LEU A 170 14.07 -8.03 -11.91
C LEU A 170 14.62 -7.19 -10.75
N PHE A 171 13.91 -7.15 -9.62
CA PHE A 171 14.40 -6.51 -8.40
C PHE A 171 15.68 -7.17 -7.85
N ALA A 172 15.85 -8.48 -8.04
CA ALA A 172 17.06 -9.20 -7.65
C ALA A 172 18.29 -8.75 -8.45
N LYS A 173 18.14 -8.39 -9.74
CA LYS A 173 19.21 -7.74 -10.52
C LYS A 173 19.64 -6.39 -9.92
N GLN A 174 18.75 -5.78 -9.15
CA GLN A 174 19.00 -4.57 -8.38
C GLN A 174 19.46 -4.85 -6.94
N TYR A 175 19.89 -6.08 -6.63
CA TYR A 175 20.32 -6.51 -5.30
C TYR A 175 19.23 -6.40 -4.21
N ARG A 176 17.95 -6.32 -4.60
CA ARG A 176 16.83 -6.49 -3.65
C ARG A 176 16.61 -7.98 -3.42
N LYS A 177 16.42 -8.37 -2.17
CA LYS A 177 16.16 -9.78 -1.80
C LYS A 177 14.69 -9.94 -1.50
N LEU A 178 13.90 -10.16 -2.54
CA LEU A 178 12.45 -10.26 -2.43
C LEU A 178 11.98 -11.71 -2.58
N ALA A 179 10.90 -12.05 -1.90
CA ALA A 179 10.19 -13.30 -2.08
C ALA A 179 8.71 -13.03 -2.36
N VAL A 180 8.11 -13.82 -3.25
CA VAL A 180 6.68 -13.77 -3.50
C VAL A 180 5.95 -14.51 -2.40
N LYS A 181 4.96 -13.85 -1.80
CA LYS A 181 4.07 -14.46 -0.82
C LYS A 181 2.64 -14.43 -1.33
N GLU A 182 2.00 -15.59 -1.29
CA GLU A 182 0.56 -15.71 -1.52
C GLU A 182 -0.19 -15.21 -0.26
N CYS A 183 -1.06 -14.22 -0.46
CA CYS A 183 -1.81 -13.57 0.60
C CYS A 183 -3.31 -13.74 0.35
N LEU A 184 -3.99 -14.43 1.26
CA LEU A 184 -5.45 -14.54 1.27
C LEU A 184 -6.05 -13.16 1.53
N VAL A 185 -6.93 -12.69 0.63
CA VAL A 185 -7.54 -11.35 0.73
C VAL A 185 -8.45 -11.25 1.94
N GLU A 186 -9.41 -12.18 2.03
CA GLU A 186 -10.34 -12.29 3.15
C GLU A 186 -10.64 -13.77 3.46
N ASP A 187 -10.66 -14.13 4.74
CA ASP A 187 -11.10 -15.45 5.19
C ASP A 187 -12.63 -15.48 5.27
N LYS A 188 -13.28 -15.90 4.17
CA LYS A 188 -14.74 -16.02 4.07
C LYS A 188 -15.36 -16.97 5.09
N GLN A 189 -14.57 -17.84 5.73
CA GLN A 189 -15.06 -18.77 6.75
C GLN A 189 -14.90 -18.20 8.17
N ASN A 190 -14.06 -17.17 8.35
CA ASN A 190 -13.80 -16.57 9.64
C ASN A 190 -13.60 -15.05 9.52
N HIS A 191 -14.71 -14.32 9.42
CA HIS A 191 -14.74 -12.85 9.35
C HIS A 191 -14.15 -12.15 10.59
N ASN A 192 -13.85 -12.88 11.68
CA ASN A 192 -13.15 -12.31 12.83
C ASN A 192 -11.62 -12.28 12.65
N LYS A 193 -11.08 -12.88 11.58
CA LYS A 193 -9.66 -12.74 11.25
C LYS A 193 -9.42 -11.45 10.46
N VAL A 194 -8.32 -10.80 10.81
CA VAL A 194 -7.78 -9.64 10.11
C VAL A 194 -7.46 -10.04 8.66
N GLY A 195 -8.15 -9.42 7.69
CA GLY A 195 -7.91 -9.65 6.27
C GLY A 195 -6.56 -9.07 5.81
N PHE A 196 -6.18 -9.32 4.56
CA PHE A 196 -4.91 -8.81 4.03
C PHE A 196 -4.85 -7.27 4.05
N PHE A 197 -5.90 -6.60 3.59
CA PHE A 197 -5.95 -5.14 3.58
C PHE A 197 -6.03 -4.54 4.99
N ASP A 198 -6.66 -5.22 5.95
CA ASP A 198 -6.61 -4.81 7.35
C ASP A 198 -5.18 -4.93 7.89
N PHE A 199 -4.49 -6.04 7.61
CA PHE A 199 -3.10 -6.20 8.01
C PHE A 199 -2.22 -5.07 7.47
N LEU A 200 -2.38 -4.67 6.20
CA LEU A 200 -1.68 -3.52 5.63
C LEU A 200 -1.97 -2.21 6.39
N TYR A 201 -3.21 -1.97 6.80
CA TYR A 201 -3.56 -0.83 7.66
C TYR A 201 -2.81 -0.87 9.00
N TYR A 202 -2.74 -2.04 9.64
CA TYR A 202 -2.05 -2.19 10.92
C TYR A 202 -0.54 -1.90 10.84
N ILE A 203 0.09 -2.21 9.71
CA ILE A 203 1.52 -1.91 9.48
C ILE A 203 1.76 -0.56 8.77
N GLY A 204 0.70 0.21 8.50
CA GLY A 204 0.78 1.56 7.95
C GLY A 204 1.05 1.65 6.45
N ILE A 205 0.78 0.59 5.69
CA ILE A 205 0.85 0.61 4.21
C ILE A 205 -0.50 1.05 3.67
N GLU A 206 -0.55 2.29 3.16
CA GLU A 206 -1.79 2.87 2.61
C GLU A 206 -1.76 2.95 1.08
N ASN A 207 -0.61 3.21 0.48
CA ASN A 207 -0.49 3.30 -0.98
C ASN A 207 -0.07 1.95 -1.54
N LEU A 208 -0.80 1.49 -2.54
CA LEU A 208 -0.55 0.21 -3.19
C LEU A 208 -0.45 0.42 -4.69
N ILE A 209 0.40 -0.40 -5.29
CA ILE A 209 0.49 -0.52 -6.73
C ILE A 209 0.11 -1.96 -7.04
N ILE A 210 -0.99 -2.12 -7.79
CA ILE A 210 -1.22 -3.39 -8.45
C ILE A 210 -0.47 -3.34 -9.76
N ASP A 211 0.51 -4.22 -9.83
CA ASP A 211 1.29 -4.47 -11.01
C ASP A 211 0.88 -5.85 -11.49
N ASN A 212 0.49 -5.98 -12.75
CA ASN A 212 0.33 -7.29 -13.34
C ASN A 212 1.55 -7.58 -14.21
N GLY A 213 2.75 -7.32 -13.70
CA GLY A 213 4.01 -7.56 -14.39
C GLY A 213 4.27 -6.66 -15.61
N ALA A 214 3.58 -5.54 -15.78
CA ALA A 214 3.62 -4.79 -17.05
C ALA A 214 3.02 -3.39 -16.91
N TYR A 215 1.69 -3.40 -16.84
CA TYR A 215 0.84 -2.25 -16.64
C TYR A 215 0.46 -2.17 -15.17
N ARG A 216 0.28 -0.93 -14.69
CA ARG A 216 0.14 -0.66 -13.27
C ARG A 216 -1.02 0.27 -12.99
N ALA A 217 -1.75 -0.01 -11.92
CA ALA A 217 -2.69 0.91 -11.32
C ALA A 217 -2.27 1.20 -9.88
N ARG A 218 -2.36 2.47 -9.51
CA ARG A 218 -2.13 2.92 -8.14
C ARG A 218 -3.47 3.14 -7.47
N PHE A 219 -3.59 2.67 -6.24
CA PHE A 219 -4.79 2.83 -5.44
C PHE A 219 -4.42 2.91 -3.96
N LYS A 220 -5.34 3.44 -3.16
CA LYS A 220 -5.22 3.45 -1.71
C LYS A 220 -5.92 2.23 -1.13
N ARG A 221 -5.34 1.69 -0.07
CA ARG A 221 -5.91 0.58 0.70
C ARG A 221 -7.35 0.88 1.17
N ASN A 222 -7.64 2.13 1.56
CA ASN A 222 -8.99 2.54 1.97
C ASN A 222 -10.05 2.55 0.85
N GLU A 223 -9.66 2.43 -0.42
CA GLU A 223 -10.59 2.27 -1.55
C GLU A 223 -11.13 0.83 -1.65
N ILE A 224 -10.41 -0.15 -1.10
CA ILE A 224 -10.84 -1.55 -1.07
C ILE A 224 -11.65 -1.85 0.20
N VAL A 225 -11.08 -1.54 1.36
CA VAL A 225 -11.66 -1.81 2.69
C VAL A 225 -11.56 -0.56 3.56
N ALA A 226 -12.66 -0.15 4.19
CA ALA A 226 -12.65 0.96 5.16
C ALA A 226 -11.68 0.68 6.32
N ALA A 227 -11.15 1.71 6.98
CA ALA A 227 -10.27 1.45 8.11
C ALA A 227 -11.09 0.85 9.28
N PRO A 228 -10.53 -0.14 10.00
CA PRO A 228 -11.09 -0.60 11.27
C PRO A 228 -11.38 0.59 12.21
N GLY A 229 -12.67 0.82 12.49
CA GLY A 229 -13.16 1.92 13.34
C GLY A 229 -13.97 3.00 12.62
N ASP A 230 -13.96 3.07 11.29
CA ASP A 230 -14.66 4.12 10.52
C ASP A 230 -16.20 4.05 10.65
N TRP A 231 -16.77 2.87 10.92
CA TRP A 231 -18.22 2.63 11.04
C TRP A 231 -18.68 2.41 12.48
N GLY A 232 -18.17 3.20 13.44
CA GLY A 232 -18.59 3.11 14.85
C GLY A 232 -18.01 1.92 15.60
N GLY A 233 -16.95 1.31 15.05
CA GLY A 233 -16.21 0.23 15.70
C GLY A 233 -15.49 0.69 16.98
N ASP A 234 -15.27 -0.23 17.90
CA ASP A 234 -14.64 0.05 19.20
C ASP A 234 -13.24 0.64 19.00
N LYS A 235 -13.00 1.87 19.49
CA LYS A 235 -11.71 2.58 19.42
C LYS A 235 -10.55 1.78 20.01
N LYS A 236 -10.84 0.74 20.81
CA LYS A 236 -9.89 -0.23 21.34
C LYS A 236 -9.16 -1.05 20.26
N MET A 237 -9.70 -1.15 19.04
CA MET A 237 -9.09 -1.92 17.94
C MET A 237 -8.19 -1.11 17.00
N MET A 238 -7.98 0.19 17.25
CA MET A 238 -7.07 0.98 16.43
C MET A 238 -5.62 0.46 16.52
N PRO A 239 -4.89 0.41 15.40
CA PRO A 239 -3.51 -0.07 15.37
C PRO A 239 -2.59 0.77 16.26
N SER A 240 -1.71 0.10 16.99
CA SER A 240 -0.61 0.77 17.69
C SER A 240 0.52 1.07 16.69
N ASN A 241 0.87 2.35 16.55
CA ASN A 241 2.01 2.85 15.77
C ASN A 241 2.11 2.40 14.28
N PRO A 242 1.03 2.45 13.46
CA PRO A 242 1.11 2.05 12.04
C PRO A 242 2.15 2.87 11.26
N ALA A 243 2.21 4.19 11.48
CA ALA A 243 3.20 5.06 10.84
C ALA A 243 4.65 4.69 11.21
N LEU A 244 4.88 4.22 12.44
CA LEU A 244 6.20 3.77 12.87
C LEU A 244 6.58 2.46 12.18
N ASN A 245 5.66 1.50 12.10
CA ASN A 245 5.87 0.25 11.37
C ASN A 245 6.31 0.56 9.93
N PHE A 246 5.56 1.41 9.21
CA PHE A 246 5.94 1.86 7.88
C PHE A 246 7.34 2.48 7.84
N ALA A 247 7.65 3.40 8.74
CA ALA A 247 8.96 4.07 8.77
C ALA A 247 10.12 3.12 9.09
N MET A 248 9.90 2.10 9.93
CA MET A 248 10.90 1.06 10.21
C MET A 248 11.15 0.18 8.98
N MET A 249 10.08 -0.25 8.28
CA MET A 249 10.21 -1.02 7.03
C MET A 249 10.99 -0.23 5.98
N ASP A 250 10.58 1.00 5.70
CA ASP A 250 11.21 1.87 4.69
C ASP A 250 12.68 2.18 5.01
N CYS A 251 12.98 2.48 6.28
CA CYS A 251 14.36 2.74 6.71
C CYS A 251 15.26 1.50 6.63
N LEU A 252 14.76 0.33 7.06
CA LEU A 252 15.54 -0.91 7.04
C LEU A 252 15.75 -1.42 5.61
N ALA A 253 14.71 -1.34 4.76
CA ALA A 253 14.80 -1.70 3.36
C ALA A 253 15.85 -0.86 2.63
N GLU A 254 15.97 0.44 2.95
CA GLU A 254 17.02 1.31 2.40
C GLU A 254 18.41 0.95 2.93
N ARG A 255 18.52 0.79 4.25
CA ARG A 255 19.81 0.57 4.91
C ARG A 255 20.44 -0.78 4.54
N LYS A 256 19.62 -1.81 4.38
CA LYS A 256 20.05 -3.18 4.02
C LYS A 256 20.24 -3.36 2.51
N TRP A 257 19.83 -2.39 1.69
CA TRP A 257 20.08 -2.42 0.26
C TRP A 257 21.58 -2.17 -0.02
N PRO A 258 22.31 -3.12 -0.64
CA PRO A 258 23.76 -3.04 -0.79
C PRO A 258 24.20 -2.17 -1.98
N VAL A 259 23.31 -1.35 -2.53
CA VAL A 259 23.59 -0.44 -3.64
C VAL A 259 23.96 0.93 -3.07
N ASN A 260 25.02 1.53 -3.61
CA ASN A 260 25.40 2.91 -3.33
C ASN A 260 24.98 3.82 -4.49
N TYR A 261 24.34 4.94 -4.18
CA TYR A 261 23.86 5.91 -5.16
C TYR A 261 23.98 7.33 -4.59
N GLU A 262 23.87 8.33 -5.46
CA GLU A 262 24.00 9.73 -5.08
C GLU A 262 22.99 10.11 -3.97
N LYS A 263 23.45 10.77 -2.91
CA LYS A 263 22.63 11.17 -1.75
C LYS A 263 22.05 10.02 -0.91
N ARG A 264 22.50 8.77 -1.09
CA ARG A 264 22.06 7.63 -0.25
C ARG A 264 22.16 7.92 1.24
N ASP A 265 23.26 8.50 1.70
CA ASP A 265 23.45 8.82 3.11
C ASP A 265 22.46 9.89 3.63
N GLU A 266 22.09 10.85 2.78
CA GLU A 266 21.07 11.85 3.10
C GLU A 266 19.68 11.21 3.18
N VAL A 267 19.35 10.31 2.24
CA VAL A 267 18.10 9.55 2.22
C VAL A 267 17.97 8.67 3.46
N ILE A 268 19.02 7.93 3.81
CA ILE A 268 19.03 7.09 5.03
C ILE A 268 18.86 7.96 6.27
N LYS A 269 19.59 9.07 6.40
CA LYS A 269 19.44 9.99 7.55
C LYS A 269 18.03 10.55 7.66
N ALA A 270 17.40 10.93 6.54
CA ALA A 270 16.03 11.42 6.53
C ALA A 270 15.03 10.33 6.99
N LYS A 271 15.18 9.10 6.48
CA LYS A 271 14.36 7.95 6.89
C LYS A 271 14.57 7.60 8.37
N GLU A 272 15.81 7.60 8.84
CA GLU A 272 16.15 7.37 10.26
C GLU A 272 15.56 8.45 11.16
N MET A 273 15.66 9.73 10.80
CA MET A 273 15.08 10.83 11.58
C MET A 273 13.55 10.72 11.68
N ARG A 274 12.87 10.38 10.57
CA ARG A 274 11.43 10.11 10.56
C ARG A 274 11.09 8.95 11.50
N MET A 275 11.85 7.86 11.41
CA MET A 275 11.68 6.66 12.24
C MET A 275 11.87 6.99 13.73
N PHE A 276 12.93 7.70 14.12
CA PHE A 276 13.19 8.09 15.51
C PHE A 276 12.14 9.04 16.07
N THR A 277 11.66 10.00 15.26
CA THR A 277 10.57 10.90 15.65
C THR A 277 9.29 10.13 15.98
N LEU A 278 8.95 9.14 15.15
CA LEU A 278 7.79 8.28 15.36
C LEU A 278 7.98 7.34 16.56
N MET A 279 9.19 6.79 16.76
CA MET A 279 9.49 5.97 17.94
C MET A 279 9.31 6.76 19.22
N ARG A 280 9.83 7.98 19.25
CA ARG A 280 9.77 8.84 20.43
C ARG A 280 8.33 9.20 20.83
N ASN A 281 7.44 9.29 19.86
CA ASN A 281 6.02 9.57 20.10
C ASN A 281 5.16 8.31 20.24
N GLY A 282 5.76 7.14 20.00
CA GLY A 282 5.08 5.85 20.01
C GLY A 282 4.73 5.35 21.41
N ARG A 283 3.81 4.38 21.43
CA ARG A 283 3.44 3.60 22.62
C ARG A 283 3.74 2.14 22.37
N PHE A 284 4.49 1.53 23.26
CA PHE A 284 5.00 0.19 23.02
C PHE A 284 4.47 -0.82 24.02
N ILE A 285 4.32 -2.05 23.57
CA ILE A 285 3.89 -3.17 24.37
C ILE A 285 5.13 -3.88 24.91
N LEU A 286 5.20 -4.06 26.22
CA LEU A 286 6.25 -4.81 26.90
C LEU A 286 5.63 -6.05 27.55
N PRO A 287 6.24 -7.23 27.40
CA PRO A 287 5.87 -8.42 28.16
C PRO A 287 6.26 -8.21 29.62
N MET A 288 5.27 -8.25 30.51
CA MET A 288 5.46 -8.05 31.94
C MET A 288 4.68 -9.06 32.78
N LYS A 289 5.20 -9.31 33.97
CA LYS A 289 4.47 -9.91 35.09
C LYS A 289 4.42 -8.88 36.21
N HIS A 290 3.34 -8.90 37.00
CA HIS A 290 3.22 -8.04 38.16
C HIS A 290 2.82 -8.86 39.38
N GLU A 291 3.38 -8.50 40.53
CA GLU A 291 3.00 -9.01 41.85
C GLU A 291 2.55 -7.83 42.70
N GLY A 292 1.28 -7.81 43.14
CA GLY A 292 0.69 -6.73 43.95
C GLY A 292 -0.66 -6.24 43.42
N PRO A 293 -1.30 -5.27 44.09
CA PRO A 293 -2.62 -4.77 43.71
C PRO A 293 -2.56 -4.08 42.34
N ALA A 294 -3.40 -4.54 41.43
CA ALA A 294 -3.53 -4.00 40.09
C ALA A 294 -5.02 -3.81 39.77
N GLU A 295 -5.39 -2.62 39.33
CA GLU A 295 -6.76 -2.31 38.93
C GLU A 295 -6.85 -2.40 37.41
N VAL A 296 -7.70 -3.29 36.90
CA VAL A 296 -8.04 -3.33 35.48
C VAL A 296 -9.11 -2.27 35.23
N MET A 297 -8.77 -1.23 34.47
CA MET A 297 -9.72 -0.21 34.04
C MET A 297 -10.68 -0.75 32.97
N GLU A 298 -11.83 -0.09 32.79
CA GLU A 298 -12.83 -0.46 31.76
C GLU A 298 -12.28 -0.45 30.32
N ASP A 299 -11.18 0.26 30.06
CA ASP A 299 -10.49 0.27 28.77
C ASP A 299 -9.51 -0.90 28.59
N GLY A 300 -9.41 -1.81 29.56
CA GLY A 300 -8.49 -2.95 29.57
C GLY A 300 -7.07 -2.60 30.02
N ARG A 301 -6.80 -1.33 30.38
CA ARG A 301 -5.49 -0.94 30.92
C ARG A 301 -5.36 -1.36 32.38
N ILE A 302 -4.20 -1.91 32.73
CA ILE A 302 -3.88 -2.29 34.09
C ILE A 302 -3.17 -1.11 34.77
N LYS A 303 -3.83 -0.50 35.75
CA LYS A 303 -3.22 0.48 36.65
C LYS A 303 -2.51 -0.27 37.76
N ILE A 304 -1.19 -0.23 37.72
CA ILE A 304 -0.34 -0.90 38.70
C ILE A 304 -0.20 0.01 39.94
N GLY A 305 -0.47 -0.53 41.13
CA GLY A 305 -0.29 0.19 42.39
C GLY A 305 1.18 0.52 42.67
N LYS A 306 1.43 1.53 43.51
CA LYS A 306 2.81 1.99 43.82
C LYS A 306 3.70 0.91 44.46
N ASP A 307 3.10 -0.11 45.07
CA ASP A 307 3.80 -1.19 45.79
C ASP A 307 3.95 -2.48 44.98
N SER A 308 3.51 -2.50 43.72
CA SER A 308 3.58 -3.70 42.89
C SER A 308 4.97 -3.89 42.29
N LYS A 309 5.50 -5.12 42.36
CA LYS A 309 6.73 -5.49 41.67
C LYS A 309 6.41 -5.83 40.23
N ILE A 310 7.11 -5.22 39.28
CA ILE A 310 6.99 -5.50 37.85
C ILE A 310 8.25 -6.22 37.38
N GLU A 311 8.08 -7.39 36.79
CA GLU A 311 9.14 -8.12 36.12
C GLU A 311 8.93 -8.05 34.60
N PHE A 312 9.98 -7.68 33.87
CA PHE A 312 9.96 -7.67 32.40
C PHE A 312 10.69 -8.88 31.84
N LEU A 313 10.24 -9.36 30.68
CA LEU A 313 11.02 -10.31 29.88
C LEU A 313 12.37 -9.69 29.51
N ILE A 314 13.45 -10.47 29.57
CA ILE A 314 14.80 -10.04 29.15
C ILE A 314 15.31 -11.00 28.09
N LEU A 315 15.78 -10.45 26.97
CA LEU A 315 16.50 -11.21 25.95
C LEU A 315 18.00 -11.14 26.23
N LYS A 316 18.64 -12.30 26.33
CA LYS A 316 20.09 -12.42 26.45
C LYS A 316 20.69 -12.81 25.12
N THR A 317 21.71 -12.08 24.71
CA THR A 317 22.53 -12.40 23.55
C THR A 317 23.60 -13.43 23.91
N PRO A 318 24.20 -14.13 22.94
CA PRO A 318 25.29 -15.09 23.20
C PRO A 318 26.50 -14.46 23.89
N ASP A 319 26.77 -13.16 23.67
CA ASP A 319 27.83 -12.38 24.32
C ASP A 319 27.43 -11.84 25.71
N GLY A 320 26.30 -12.29 26.26
CA GLY A 320 25.88 -11.97 27.62
C GLY A 320 25.16 -10.63 27.79
N LYS A 321 25.06 -9.81 26.73
CA LYS A 321 24.32 -8.55 26.75
C LYS A 321 22.83 -8.78 26.92
N GLN A 322 22.18 -7.89 27.66
CA GLN A 322 20.79 -7.95 28.04
C GLN A 322 19.98 -6.85 27.36
N PHE A 323 18.92 -7.23 26.64
CA PHE A 323 18.03 -6.31 25.96
C PHE A 323 16.59 -6.52 26.40
N LEU A 324 15.87 -5.42 26.57
CA LEU A 324 14.43 -5.42 26.83
C LEU A 324 13.68 -5.55 25.49
N PRO A 325 12.88 -6.60 25.26
CA PRO A 325 12.07 -6.72 24.07
C PRO A 325 10.88 -5.77 24.13
N VAL A 326 10.68 -5.02 23.05
CA VAL A 326 9.66 -3.99 22.93
C VAL A 326 8.88 -4.23 21.64
N TYR A 327 7.56 -4.19 21.70
CA TYR A 327 6.69 -4.50 20.56
C TYR A 327 5.90 -3.27 20.13
N THR A 328 5.83 -3.01 18.82
CA THR A 328 5.11 -1.85 18.28
C THR A 328 3.60 -2.04 18.23
N ASP A 329 3.15 -3.30 18.17
CA ASP A 329 1.75 -3.66 17.96
C ASP A 329 1.43 -5.07 18.48
N GLY A 330 0.15 -5.39 18.46
CA GLY A 330 -0.38 -6.66 18.96
C GLY A 330 0.05 -7.87 18.14
N PHE A 331 0.34 -7.74 16.83
CA PHE A 331 0.78 -8.88 16.02
C PHE A 331 2.18 -9.32 16.44
N GLU A 332 3.09 -8.36 16.60
CA GLU A 332 4.43 -8.65 17.06
C GLU A 332 4.43 -9.19 18.49
N PHE A 333 3.61 -8.61 19.39
CA PHE A 333 3.47 -9.13 20.75
C PHE A 333 2.85 -10.54 20.80
N ALA A 334 1.89 -10.85 19.92
CA ALA A 334 1.28 -12.18 19.85
C ALA A 334 2.30 -13.27 19.50
N LYS A 335 3.41 -12.96 18.81
CA LYS A 335 4.47 -13.93 18.48
C LYS A 335 5.18 -14.45 19.73
N VAL A 336 5.46 -13.59 20.72
CA VAL A 336 6.14 -14.00 21.97
C VAL A 336 5.21 -14.75 22.93
N ASN A 337 3.91 -14.47 22.86
CA ASN A 337 2.91 -15.09 23.73
C ASN A 337 2.52 -16.52 23.29
N LYS A 338 3.01 -16.99 22.13
CA LYS A 338 2.87 -18.39 21.68
C LYS A 338 3.70 -19.32 22.56
N GLY A 339 3.19 -19.62 23.76
CA GLY A 339 3.75 -20.62 24.69
C GLY A 339 4.21 -20.11 26.06
N LYS A 340 3.97 -18.84 26.42
CA LYS A 340 4.29 -18.28 27.75
C LYS A 340 3.20 -17.31 28.20
N GLU A 341 2.80 -17.35 29.46
CA GLU A 341 1.84 -16.37 30.04
C GLU A 341 2.55 -15.05 30.39
N TRP A 342 2.69 -14.15 29.41
CA TRP A 342 3.12 -12.77 29.66
C TRP A 342 1.95 -11.81 29.51
N ASN A 343 1.81 -10.89 30.47
CA ASN A 343 0.84 -9.80 30.34
C ASN A 343 1.43 -8.67 29.47
N ALA A 344 0.54 -7.92 28.81
CA ALA A 344 0.90 -6.78 27.98
C ALA A 344 0.83 -5.48 28.79
N GLY A 345 1.96 -4.79 28.96
CA GLY A 345 2.01 -3.43 29.48
C GLY A 345 2.27 -2.42 28.37
N VAL A 346 1.49 -1.34 28.29
CA VAL A 346 1.66 -0.29 27.27
C VAL A 346 2.38 0.92 27.88
N PHE A 347 3.54 1.27 27.32
CA PHE A 347 4.44 2.28 27.85
C PHE A 347 4.89 3.28 26.80
N ARG A 348 5.29 4.49 27.21
CA ARG A 348 5.87 5.49 26.29
C ARG A 348 7.36 5.27 26.12
N PHE A 349 7.94 5.87 25.08
CA PHE A 349 9.38 5.77 24.80
C PHE A 349 10.26 6.15 26.02
N GLN A 350 9.89 7.20 26.77
CA GLN A 350 10.65 7.64 27.94
C GLN A 350 10.63 6.63 29.08
N ASP A 351 9.54 5.86 29.19
CA ASP A 351 9.44 4.81 30.19
C ASP A 351 10.42 3.67 29.84
N LEU A 352 10.66 3.40 28.54
CA LEU A 352 11.67 2.44 28.10
C LEU A 352 13.07 2.83 28.59
N ILE A 353 13.44 4.11 28.49
CA ILE A 353 14.74 4.62 28.97
C ILE A 353 14.93 4.34 30.46
N ARG A 354 13.85 4.48 31.25
CA ARG A 354 13.85 4.16 32.69
C ARG A 354 13.98 2.66 32.92
N PHE A 355 13.22 1.85 32.18
CA PHE A 355 13.16 0.40 32.38
C PHE A 355 14.40 -0.34 31.91
N VAL A 356 15.15 0.19 30.95
CA VAL A 356 16.45 -0.36 30.56
C VAL A 356 17.35 -0.50 31.79
N GLY A 357 17.36 0.48 32.70
CA GLY A 357 18.15 0.41 33.93
C GLY A 357 19.63 0.17 33.63
N ASP A 358 20.21 -0.87 34.21
CA ASP A 358 21.62 -1.26 34.00
C ASP A 358 21.83 -2.22 32.80
N ARG A 359 20.78 -2.49 32.03
CA ARG A 359 20.85 -3.34 30.83
C ARG A 359 21.45 -2.59 29.64
N ASP A 360 21.84 -3.33 28.61
CA ASP A 360 22.51 -2.80 27.42
C ASP A 360 21.58 -1.95 26.54
N GLY A 361 20.28 -2.27 26.50
CA GLY A 361 19.31 -1.51 25.72
C GLY A 361 17.97 -2.19 25.50
N VAL A 362 17.35 -1.89 24.36
CA VAL A 362 16.06 -2.45 23.92
C VAL A 362 16.18 -3.08 22.54
N THR A 363 15.32 -4.06 22.26
CA THR A 363 15.13 -4.65 20.94
C THR A 363 13.68 -4.48 20.52
N PHE A 364 13.43 -3.65 19.52
CA PHE A 364 12.11 -3.47 18.92
C PHE A 364 11.79 -4.61 17.95
N ASN A 365 10.61 -5.22 18.11
CA ASN A 365 10.08 -6.33 17.32
C ASN A 365 11.15 -7.42 17.05
N PRO A 366 11.61 -8.16 18.07
CA PRO A 366 12.70 -9.13 17.95
C PRO A 366 12.52 -10.18 16.82
N ASP A 367 11.26 -10.59 16.60
CA ASP A 367 10.83 -11.58 15.59
C ASP A 367 10.24 -10.94 14.32
N GLY A 368 10.44 -9.64 14.14
CA GLY A 368 10.06 -8.87 12.95
C GLY A 368 11.23 -7.99 12.52
N HIS A 369 11.05 -6.68 12.63
CA HIS A 369 12.04 -5.67 12.22
C HIS A 369 13.42 -5.83 12.88
N ARG A 370 13.47 -6.30 14.14
CA ARG A 370 14.68 -6.52 14.94
C ARG A 370 15.60 -5.30 15.00
N ILE A 371 15.07 -4.17 15.44
CA ILE A 371 15.88 -2.96 15.65
C ILE A 371 16.45 -2.99 17.06
N ILE A 372 17.77 -3.11 17.16
CA ILE A 372 18.48 -3.09 18.44
C ILE A 372 18.95 -1.66 18.70
N MET A 373 18.64 -1.14 19.88
CA MET A 373 19.13 0.16 20.35
C MET A 373 19.77 0.02 21.71
N ASN A 374 21.00 0.50 21.83
CA ASN A 374 21.66 0.60 23.13
C ASN A 374 21.10 1.79 23.93
N LYS A 375 21.41 1.80 25.23
CA LYS A 375 20.96 2.85 26.15
C LYS A 375 21.36 4.26 25.69
N GLN A 376 22.56 4.44 25.14
CA GLN A 376 23.03 5.74 24.64
C GLN A 376 22.20 6.24 23.45
N GLN A 377 21.87 5.37 22.50
CA GLN A 377 21.04 5.71 21.35
C GLN A 377 19.65 6.19 21.77
N LEU A 378 19.03 5.51 22.74
CA LEU A 378 17.74 5.93 23.29
C LEU A 378 17.82 7.33 23.93
N MET A 379 18.88 7.62 24.68
CA MET A 379 19.11 8.93 25.29
C MET A 379 19.35 10.03 24.24
N VAL A 380 20.08 9.72 23.16
CA VAL A 380 20.31 10.67 22.06
C VAL A 380 19.00 11.04 21.36
N ILE A 381 18.13 10.04 21.10
CA ILE A 381 16.81 10.28 20.50
C ILE A 381 15.96 11.19 21.41
N GLU A 382 15.95 10.93 22.72
CA GLU A 382 15.24 11.77 23.69
C GLU A 382 15.77 13.21 23.70
N ALA A 383 17.09 13.38 23.79
CA ALA A 383 17.73 14.68 23.88
C ALA A 383 17.50 15.52 22.60
N ALA A 384 17.62 14.89 21.42
CA ALA A 384 17.35 15.55 20.15
C ALA A 384 15.89 16.03 20.03
N ALA A 385 14.93 15.22 20.50
CA ALA A 385 13.53 15.61 20.53
C ALA A 385 13.29 16.80 21.47
N GLN A 386 13.86 16.79 22.68
CA GLN A 386 13.73 17.91 23.63
C GLN A 386 14.31 19.21 23.08
N GLN A 387 15.43 19.16 22.37
CA GLN A 387 16.00 20.33 21.70
C GLN A 387 15.07 20.86 20.60
N ALA A 388 14.50 19.97 19.78
CA ALA A 388 13.56 20.36 18.73
C ALA A 388 12.28 21.00 19.29
N ASP A 389 11.74 20.45 20.39
CA ASP A 389 10.56 20.99 21.06
C ASP A 389 10.84 22.37 21.68
N ALA A 390 12.00 22.55 22.32
CA ALA A 390 12.44 23.84 22.85
C ALA A 390 12.62 24.91 21.77
N LEU A 391 13.09 24.52 20.57
CA LEU A 391 13.21 25.43 19.43
C LEU A 391 11.86 25.82 18.85
N LYS A 392 10.89 24.90 18.80
CA LYS A 392 9.52 25.20 18.37
C LYS A 392 8.79 26.11 19.36
N ALA A 393 8.95 25.88 20.65
CA ALA A 393 8.36 26.71 21.71
C ALA A 393 8.92 28.14 21.74
N LYS A 394 10.12 28.38 21.21
CA LYS A 394 10.71 29.73 21.06
C LYS A 394 10.25 30.47 19.80
N LYS A 395 9.63 29.77 18.84
CA LYS A 395 9.14 30.33 17.56
C LYS A 395 7.62 30.54 17.54
N SER A 396 6.90 29.96 18.50
CA SER A 396 5.50 30.26 18.81
C SER A 396 5.42 31.33 19.89
#